data_AF-A0A0K6II44-F1
#
_entry.id   AF-A0A0K6II44-F1
#
_cell.length_a   1.000
_cell.length_b   1.000
_cell.length_c   1.000
_cell.angle_alpha   90.00
_cell.angle_beta   90.00
_cell.angle_gamma   90.00
#
_symmetry.space_group_name_H-M   'P 1'
#
loop_
_entity.id
_entity.type
_entity.pdbx_description
1 polymer ?
#
loop_
_entity_poly.entity_id
_entity_poly.type
_entity_poly.pdbx_seq_one_letter_code
_entity_poly.pdbx_strand_id
1 'polypeptide(L)'
;MSDFMIDGQIYSSDVLTEHSRSLMLALRFAEQEIWDINRRVGVAQTARNTYVLVLNKLLPKPLSDSSDEQGVLTFGTKKYLRSELSEEANKHLDAILETDKLLAQLQDDYAIAETARAIYGRDFKASVSTLH
;
A
#
# COMPACT_ATOMS: atom_id res chain seq x y z
N MET A 1 7.97 34.06 7.38
CA MET A 1 6.71 33.44 7.82
C MET A 1 6.24 32.54 6.69
N SER A 2 5.88 31.29 6.99
CA SER A 2 5.55 30.29 5.98
C SER A 2 4.04 30.18 5.84
N ASP A 3 3.55 30.63 4.69
CA ASP A 3 2.24 30.25 4.19
C ASP A 3 2.25 28.76 3.85
N PHE A 4 1.12 28.09 4.06
CA PHE A 4 1.01 26.66 3.75
C PHE A 4 -0.28 26.33 3.03
N MET A 5 -0.17 25.39 2.10
CA MET A 5 -1.28 24.96 1.25
C MET A 5 -1.90 23.69 1.83
N ILE A 6 -3.22 23.70 2.06
CA ILE A 6 -4.03 22.53 2.39
C ILE A 6 -5.19 22.49 1.41
N ASP A 7 -5.39 21.37 0.71
CA ASP A 7 -6.44 21.19 -0.30
C ASP A 7 -6.53 22.36 -1.32
N GLY A 8 -5.38 22.92 -1.71
CA GLY A 8 -5.29 24.04 -2.65
C GLY A 8 -5.59 25.43 -2.07
N GLN A 9 -5.90 25.53 -0.76
CA GLN A 9 -6.06 26.80 -0.07
C GLN A 9 -4.80 27.18 0.69
N ILE A 10 -4.40 28.45 0.58
CA ILE A 10 -3.26 29.00 1.30
C ILE A 10 -3.73 29.57 2.64
N TYR A 11 -3.08 29.13 3.71
CA TYR A 11 -3.31 29.61 5.06
C TYR A 11 -2.03 30.26 5.58
N SER A 12 -2.18 31.43 6.20
CA SER A 12 -1.09 32.07 6.92
C SER A 12 -0.97 31.49 8.33
N SER A 13 0.24 31.13 8.73
CA SER A 13 0.52 30.56 10.06
C SER A 13 0.36 31.56 11.20
N ASP A 14 0.31 32.86 10.87
CA ASP A 14 0.22 33.95 11.83
C ASP A 14 -1.22 34.19 12.32
N VAL A 15 -2.22 33.76 11.54
CA VAL A 15 -3.64 33.88 11.89
C VAL A 15 -4.21 32.61 12.54
N LEU A 16 -3.44 31.52 12.59
CA LEU A 16 -3.88 30.28 13.19
C LEU A 16 -3.78 30.27 14.72
N THR A 17 -4.82 29.72 15.35
CA THR A 17 -4.76 29.34 16.77
C THR A 17 -3.75 28.21 16.99
N GLU A 18 -3.34 27.99 18.25
CA GLU A 18 -2.52 26.83 18.62
C GLU A 18 -3.20 25.50 18.25
N HIS A 19 -4.51 25.40 18.46
CA HIS A 19 -5.29 24.23 18.09
C HIS A 19 -5.29 23.98 16.58
N SER A 20 -5.55 25.02 15.77
CA SER A 20 -5.49 24.93 14.32
C SER A 20 -4.09 24.57 13.81
N ARG A 21 -3.03 25.06 14.46
CA ARG A 21 -1.63 24.66 14.15
C ARG A 21 -1.37 23.20 14.46
N SER A 22 -1.87 22.69 15.59
CA SER A 22 -1.74 21.27 15.95
C SER A 22 -2.42 20.37 14.91
N LEU A 23 -3.65 20.70 14.50
CA LEU A 23 -4.39 19.98 13.46
C LEU A 23 -3.69 20.03 12.10
N MET A 24 -3.12 21.18 11.72
CA MET A 24 -2.30 21.32 10.51
C MET A 24 -1.10 20.37 10.54
N LEU A 25 -0.37 20.31 11.66
CA LEU A 25 0.79 19.42 11.79
C LEU A 25 0.37 17.94 11.72
N ALA A 26 -0.75 17.57 12.37
CA ALA A 26 -1.31 16.22 12.31
C ALA A 26 -1.73 15.84 10.88
N LEU A 27 -2.34 16.76 10.14
CA LEU A 27 -2.71 16.57 8.74
C LEU A 27 -1.46 16.32 7.87
N ARG A 28 -0.43 17.15 8.01
CA ARG A 28 0.84 16.98 7.27
C ARG A 28 1.51 15.65 7.58
N PHE A 29 1.47 15.23 8.84
CA PHE A 29 2.01 13.94 9.25
C PHE A 29 1.25 12.79 8.55
N ALA A 30 -0.09 12.83 8.54
CA ALA A 30 -0.89 11.83 7.81
C ALA A 30 -0.61 11.84 6.30
N GLU A 31 -0.42 13.01 5.68
CA GLU A 31 -0.05 13.11 4.26
C GLU A 31 1.34 12.54 3.96
N GLN A 32 2.31 12.76 4.85
CA GLN A 32 3.64 12.16 4.73
C GLN A 32 3.59 10.63 4.86
N GLU A 33 2.84 10.11 5.83
CA GLU A 33 2.62 8.66 5.99
C GLU A 33 2.01 8.04 4.74
N ILE A 34 0.97 8.68 4.15
CA ILE A 34 0.37 8.23 2.88
C ILE A 34 1.41 8.20 1.76
N TRP A 35 2.26 9.22 1.66
CA TRP A 35 3.32 9.26 0.65
C TRP A 35 4.33 8.13 0.84
N ASP A 36 4.77 7.89 2.07
CA ASP A 36 5.72 6.83 2.40
C ASP A 36 5.14 5.43 2.17
N ILE A 37 3.87 5.21 2.50
CA ILE A 37 3.14 3.96 2.21
C ILE A 37 3.09 3.73 0.70
N ASN A 38 2.71 4.73 -0.09
CA ASN A 38 2.68 4.61 -1.56
C ASN A 38 4.06 4.27 -2.14
N ARG A 39 5.12 4.87 -1.60
CA ARG A 39 6.50 4.53 -1.99
C ARG A 39 6.82 3.06 -1.69
N ARG A 40 6.44 2.57 -0.50
CA ARG A 40 6.63 1.16 -0.10
C ARG A 40 5.83 0.20 -0.97
N VAL A 41 4.58 0.56 -1.33
CA VAL A 41 3.76 -0.21 -2.28
C VAL A 41 4.47 -0.34 -3.63
N GLY A 42 5.03 0.75 -4.17
CA GLY A 42 5.78 0.71 -5.43
C GLY A 42 7.00 -0.23 -5.39
N VAL A 43 7.74 -0.24 -4.28
CA VAL A 43 8.86 -1.17 -4.06
C VAL A 43 8.37 -2.61 -3.99
N ALA A 44 7.36 -2.89 -3.17
CA ALA A 44 6.80 -4.23 -3.00
C ALA A 44 6.24 -4.77 -4.33
N GLN A 45 5.53 -3.96 -5.10
CA GLN A 45 5.01 -4.35 -6.42
C GLN A 45 6.13 -4.67 -7.41
N THR A 46 7.23 -3.92 -7.38
CA THR A 46 8.40 -4.17 -8.23
C THR A 46 9.07 -5.50 -7.86
N ALA A 47 9.23 -5.77 -6.56
CA ALA A 47 9.76 -7.04 -6.07
C ALA A 47 8.85 -8.22 -6.49
N ARG A 48 7.54 -8.10 -6.26
CA ARG A 48 6.53 -9.07 -6.67
C ARG A 48 6.63 -9.40 -8.16
N ASN A 49 6.64 -8.36 -9.01
CA ASN A 49 6.72 -8.53 -10.46
C ASN A 49 8.01 -9.24 -10.88
N THR A 50 9.12 -8.97 -10.19
CA THR A 50 10.41 -9.64 -10.43
C THR A 50 10.33 -11.12 -10.09
N TYR A 51 9.79 -11.47 -8.93
CA TYR A 51 9.61 -12.88 -8.53
C TYR A 51 8.66 -13.62 -9.46
N VAL A 52 7.55 -12.98 -9.88
CA VAL A 52 6.61 -13.53 -10.86
C VAL A 52 7.30 -13.81 -12.19
N LEU A 53 8.13 -12.89 -12.68
CA LEU A 53 8.86 -13.04 -13.94
C LEU A 53 9.84 -14.21 -13.88
N VAL A 54 10.55 -14.39 -12.77
CA VAL A 54 11.48 -15.51 -12.59
C VAL A 54 10.72 -16.83 -12.42
N LEU A 55 9.68 -16.86 -11.58
CA LEU A 55 8.84 -18.04 -11.38
C LEU A 55 8.28 -18.55 -12.71
N ASN A 56 7.76 -17.68 -13.56
CA ASN A 56 7.23 -18.05 -14.88
C ASN A 56 8.23 -18.80 -15.78
N LYS A 57 9.55 -18.58 -15.59
CA LYS A 57 10.61 -19.29 -16.33
C LYS A 57 10.95 -20.65 -15.73
N LEU A 58 10.56 -20.89 -14.49
CA LEU A 58 10.83 -22.11 -13.73
C LEU A 58 9.60 -23.02 -13.60
N LEU A 59 8.42 -22.56 -14.03
CA LEU A 59 7.20 -23.35 -13.97
C LEU A 59 7.28 -24.57 -14.91
N PRO A 60 6.84 -25.75 -14.44
CA PRO A 60 6.77 -26.96 -15.26
C PRO A 60 5.61 -26.86 -16.27
N LYS A 61 5.37 -27.94 -17.03
CA LYS A 61 4.16 -28.02 -17.85
C LYS A 61 2.92 -27.93 -16.94
N PRO A 62 1.91 -27.11 -17.29
CA PRO A 62 0.70 -27.00 -16.48
C PRO A 62 -0.07 -28.32 -16.49
N LEU A 63 -0.80 -28.58 -15.41
CA LEU A 63 -1.73 -29.70 -15.30
C LEU A 63 -2.91 -29.51 -16.26
N SER A 64 -3.55 -30.61 -16.65
CA SER A 64 -4.84 -30.55 -17.34
C SER A 64 -5.94 -30.05 -16.41
N ASP A 65 -6.95 -29.37 -16.94
CA ASP A 65 -8.02 -28.73 -16.15
C ASP A 65 -8.80 -29.68 -15.23
N SER A 66 -8.77 -30.99 -15.51
CA SER A 66 -9.44 -32.06 -14.76
C SER A 66 -8.65 -32.65 -13.58
N SER A 67 -7.49 -32.10 -13.23
CA SER A 67 -6.69 -32.61 -12.11
C SER A 67 -7.13 -31.99 -10.78
N ASP A 68 -7.84 -32.78 -9.97
CA ASP A 68 -8.24 -32.46 -8.57
C ASP A 68 -7.27 -33.06 -7.54
N GLU A 69 -5.98 -32.97 -7.84
CA GLU A 69 -4.94 -33.46 -6.94
C GLU A 69 -4.75 -32.52 -5.75
N GLN A 70 -4.42 -33.08 -4.58
CA GLN A 70 -4.10 -32.25 -3.42
C GLN A 70 -2.77 -31.51 -3.65
N GLY A 71 -2.70 -30.23 -3.28
CA GLY A 71 -1.49 -29.42 -3.48
C GLY A 71 -1.39 -28.75 -4.85
N VAL A 72 -2.50 -28.71 -5.61
CA VAL A 72 -2.60 -27.90 -6.83
C VAL A 72 -2.60 -26.42 -6.48
N LEU A 73 -1.63 -25.70 -7.05
CA LEU A 73 -1.50 -24.26 -7.05
C LEU A 73 -2.10 -23.70 -8.33
N THR A 74 -2.88 -22.62 -8.21
CA THR A 74 -3.35 -21.87 -9.36
C THR A 74 -2.50 -20.63 -9.52
N PHE A 75 -1.86 -20.48 -10.67
CA PHE A 75 -1.06 -19.31 -11.01
C PHE A 75 -1.52 -18.75 -12.36
N GLY A 76 -2.10 -17.55 -12.34
CA GLY A 76 -2.85 -17.03 -13.49
C GLY A 76 -4.07 -17.90 -13.78
N THR A 77 -4.19 -18.40 -15.01
CA THR A 77 -5.25 -19.33 -15.44
C THR A 77 -4.81 -20.79 -15.44
N LYS A 78 -3.58 -21.10 -14.99
CA LYS A 78 -2.97 -22.43 -15.09
C LYS A 78 -2.83 -23.07 -13.70
N LYS A 79 -2.96 -24.40 -13.67
CA LYS A 79 -2.80 -25.24 -12.48
C LYS A 79 -1.44 -25.95 -12.50
N TYR A 80 -0.80 -26.05 -11.33
CA TYR A 80 0.51 -26.67 -11.14
C TYR A 80 0.53 -27.47 -9.84
N LEU A 81 1.25 -28.59 -9.78
CA LEU A 81 1.51 -29.27 -8.51
C LEU A 81 2.71 -28.63 -7.81
N ARG A 82 2.55 -28.27 -6.53
CA ARG A 82 3.67 -27.73 -5.74
C ARG A 82 4.85 -28.72 -5.66
N SER A 83 4.56 -30.02 -5.61
CA SER A 83 5.57 -31.09 -5.57
C SER A 83 6.41 -31.20 -6.86
N GLU A 84 5.91 -30.68 -7.98
CA GLU A 84 6.63 -30.65 -9.26
C GLU A 84 7.46 -29.37 -9.44
N LEU A 85 7.30 -28.39 -8.54
CA LEU A 85 8.13 -27.20 -8.55
C LEU A 85 9.53 -27.51 -8.04
N SER A 86 10.53 -26.95 -8.71
CA SER A 86 11.90 -26.96 -8.21
C SER A 86 12.01 -26.22 -6.87
N GLU A 87 13.09 -26.46 -6.13
CA GLU A 87 13.37 -25.71 -4.89
C GLU A 87 13.41 -24.19 -5.16
N GLU A 88 14.01 -23.78 -6.27
CA GLU A 88 14.10 -22.38 -6.67
C GLU A 88 12.73 -21.79 -7.03
N ALA A 89 11.88 -22.54 -7.74
CA ALA A 89 10.51 -22.12 -8.01
C ALA A 89 9.70 -21.97 -6.72
N ASN A 90 9.86 -22.87 -5.76
CA ASN A 90 9.23 -22.77 -4.43
C ASN A 90 9.68 -21.51 -3.69
N LYS A 91 10.98 -21.18 -3.69
CA LYS A 91 11.49 -19.94 -3.05
C LYS A 91 10.86 -18.68 -3.63
N HIS A 92 10.73 -18.60 -4.96
CA HIS A 92 10.07 -17.46 -5.60
C HIS A 92 8.57 -17.41 -5.33
N LEU A 93 7.89 -18.55 -5.29
CA LEU A 93 6.49 -18.62 -4.89
C LEU A 93 6.28 -18.10 -3.46
N ASP A 94 7.10 -18.56 -2.51
CA ASP A 94 7.02 -18.11 -1.12
C ASP A 94 7.32 -16.61 -1.02
N ALA A 95 8.30 -16.09 -1.76
CA ALA A 95 8.59 -14.66 -1.82
C ALA A 95 7.41 -13.85 -2.40
N ILE A 96 6.69 -14.36 -3.40
CA ILE A 96 5.47 -13.72 -3.92
C ILE A 96 4.39 -13.68 -2.83
N LEU A 97 4.15 -14.80 -2.13
CA LEU A 97 3.14 -14.87 -1.08
C LEU A 97 3.43 -13.92 0.08
N GLU A 98 4.69 -13.83 0.52
CA GLU A 98 5.09 -12.87 1.54
C GLU A 98 4.97 -11.41 1.06
N THR A 99 5.30 -11.15 -0.21
CA THR A 99 5.11 -9.81 -0.79
C THR A 99 3.62 -9.45 -0.90
N ASP A 100 2.75 -10.41 -1.21
CA ASP A 100 1.30 -10.22 -1.27
C ASP A 100 0.72 -9.91 0.11
N LYS A 101 1.20 -10.57 1.18
CA LYS A 101 0.86 -10.21 2.56
C LYS A 101 1.30 -8.79 2.91
N LEU A 102 2.52 -8.41 2.53
CA LEU A 102 3.03 -7.06 2.75
C LEU A 102 2.19 -6.01 2.02
N LEU A 103 1.82 -6.26 0.76
CA LEU A 103 0.96 -5.37 -0.02
C LEU A 103 -0.41 -5.19 0.64
N ALA A 104 -1.01 -6.27 1.14
CA ALA A 104 -2.27 -6.20 1.89
C ALA A 104 -2.13 -5.34 3.15
N GLN A 105 -1.08 -5.56 3.94
CA GLN A 105 -0.82 -4.76 5.15
C GLN A 105 -0.62 -3.27 4.82
N LEU A 106 0.13 -2.95 3.77
CA LEU A 106 0.33 -1.56 3.33
C LEU A 106 -0.98 -0.90 2.90
N GLN A 107 -1.92 -1.67 2.35
CA GLN A 107 -3.23 -1.17 1.96
C GLN A 107 -4.11 -0.88 3.19
N ASP A 108 -4.02 -1.71 4.24
CA ASP A 108 -4.67 -1.44 5.52
C ASP A 108 -4.08 -0.19 6.20
N ASP A 109 -2.74 -0.07 6.22
CA ASP A 109 -2.04 1.10 6.76
C ASP A 109 -2.44 2.38 6.00
N TYR A 110 -2.58 2.30 4.66
CA TYR A 110 -3.04 3.40 3.83
C TYR A 110 -4.44 3.87 4.25
N ALA A 111 -5.38 2.93 4.43
CA ALA A 111 -6.75 3.25 4.82
C ALA A 111 -6.82 3.94 6.19
N ILE A 112 -5.96 3.53 7.13
CA ILE A 112 -5.83 4.18 8.43
C ILE A 112 -5.32 5.62 8.27
N ALA A 113 -4.24 5.81 7.51
CA ALA A 113 -3.64 7.13 7.29
C ALA A 113 -4.60 8.08 6.53
N GLU A 114 -5.35 7.56 5.56
CA GLU A 114 -6.38 8.31 4.82
C GLU A 114 -7.52 8.73 5.75
N THR A 115 -7.99 7.84 6.63
CA THR A 115 -9.00 8.16 7.64
C THR A 115 -8.51 9.27 8.58
N ALA A 116 -7.26 9.17 9.05
CA ALA A 116 -6.64 10.20 9.88
C ALA A 116 -6.56 11.54 9.14
N ARG A 117 -6.09 11.54 7.88
CA ARG A 117 -6.05 12.72 7.01
C ARG A 117 -7.43 13.37 6.88
N ALA A 118 -8.47 12.57 6.63
CA ALA A 118 -9.84 13.05 6.48
C ALA A 118 -10.37 13.72 7.76
N ILE A 119 -10.13 13.10 8.92
CA ILE A 119 -10.54 13.64 10.23
C ILE A 119 -9.80 14.95 10.53
N TYR A 120 -8.46 14.96 10.44
CA TYR A 120 -7.68 16.17 10.70
C TYR A 120 -8.00 17.28 9.72
N GLY A 121 -8.22 16.98 8.45
CA GLY A 121 -8.60 17.96 7.43
C GLY A 121 -9.97 18.57 7.70
N ARG A 122 -10.96 17.76 8.10
CA ARG A 122 -12.29 18.25 8.51
C ARG A 122 -12.19 19.16 9.73
N ASP A 123 -11.50 18.71 10.77
CA ASP A 123 -11.42 19.43 12.04
C ASP A 123 -10.58 20.71 11.88
N PHE A 124 -9.53 20.69 11.05
CA PHE A 124 -8.77 21.88 10.68
C PHE A 124 -9.67 22.91 10.01
N LYS A 125 -10.44 22.51 8.97
CA LYS A 125 -11.39 23.38 8.26
C LYS A 125 -12.43 23.99 9.21
N ALA A 126 -12.96 23.20 10.13
CA ALA A 126 -13.86 23.70 11.16
C ALA A 126 -13.18 24.75 12.05
N SER A 127 -11.97 24.48 12.53
CA SER A 127 -11.22 25.39 13.42
C SER A 127 -10.86 26.73 12.78
N VAL A 128 -10.63 26.76 11.46
CA VAL A 128 -10.31 28.01 10.75
C VAL A 128 -11.57 28.75 10.30
N SER A 129 -12.68 28.05 10.05
CA SER A 129 -13.96 28.69 9.74
C SER A 129 -14.52 29.51 10.91
N THR A 130 -14.13 29.19 12.15
CA THR A 130 -14.48 29.96 13.34
C THR A 130 -13.61 31.20 13.58
N LEU A 131 -12.59 31.43 12.75
CA LEU A 131 -11.69 32.60 12.84
C LEU A 131 -12.13 33.77 11.94
N HIS A 132 -13.19 33.58 11.15
CA HIS A 132 -13.83 34.59 10.30
C HIS A 132 -15.21 34.95 10.84
#